data_AF-A0A139LT12-F1
#
_entry.id   AF-A0A139LT12-F1
#
_cell.length_a   1.000
_cell.length_b   1.000
_cell.length_c   1.000
_cell.angle_alpha   90.00
_cell.angle_beta   90.00
_cell.angle_gamma   90.00
#
_symmetry.space_group_name_H-M   'P 1'
#
loop_
_entity.id
_entity.type
_entity.pdbx_description
1 polymer ?
#
loop_
_entity_poly.entity_id
_entity_poly.type
_entity_poly.pdbx_seq_one_letter_code
_entity_poly.pdbx_strand_id
1 'polypeptide(L)'
;MHFVQSYNGDVFTFEHNSLVLKYHWDFGKQNFDISGLKDESYEYYNKYARTVGAKYANTFISYVENSRYYIARFAYDNKFWTLIYDKQSKKHMVFNTFIEGHRCIPSLIDESGIYYIVDMPQQLDLVLNVEDLDDTNKAICDNIKDDDNPIIIKYVFK
;
A
#
# COMPACT_ATOMS: atom_id res chain seq x y z
N MET A 1 18.38 4.69 -2.75
CA MET A 1 17.18 4.90 -3.60
C MET A 1 16.66 3.55 -4.02
N HIS A 2 15.34 3.36 -3.99
CA HIS A 2 14.67 2.14 -4.44
C HIS A 2 13.89 2.42 -5.70
N PHE A 3 13.87 1.45 -6.59
CA PHE A 3 13.06 1.45 -7.81
C PHE A 3 12.14 0.26 -7.73
N VAL A 4 10.84 0.47 -7.95
CA VAL A 4 9.87 -0.62 -7.90
C VAL A 4 9.25 -0.83 -9.25
N GLN A 5 9.23 -2.09 -9.68
CA GLN A 5 8.55 -2.51 -10.87
C GLN A 5 7.07 -2.76 -10.56
N SER A 6 6.21 -1.84 -10.99
CA SER A 6 4.82 -1.80 -10.51
C SER A 6 3.96 -3.00 -10.92
N TYR A 7 4.35 -3.81 -11.92
CA TYR A 7 3.51 -4.93 -12.35
C TYR A 7 3.70 -6.20 -11.50
N ASN A 8 4.86 -6.43 -10.89
CA ASN A 8 5.17 -7.61 -10.07
C ASN A 8 5.71 -7.28 -8.67
N GLY A 9 6.00 -6.00 -8.39
CA GLY A 9 6.46 -5.54 -7.10
C GLY A 9 7.95 -5.75 -6.84
N ASP A 10 8.72 -6.18 -7.84
CA ASP A 10 10.18 -6.33 -7.69
C ASP A 10 10.81 -4.99 -7.34
N VAL A 11 11.66 -5.01 -6.32
CA VAL A 11 12.34 -3.81 -5.82
C VAL A 11 13.81 -3.91 -6.12
N PHE A 12 14.36 -2.87 -6.71
CA PHE A 12 15.76 -2.75 -7.08
C PHE A 12 16.43 -1.63 -6.30
N THR A 13 17.71 -1.82 -5.98
CA THR A 13 18.64 -0.76 -5.59
C THR A 13 19.58 -0.43 -6.74
N PHE A 14 20.12 0.78 -6.75
CA PHE A 14 21.17 1.14 -7.69
C PHE A 14 22.53 1.05 -7.01
N GLU A 15 23.32 0.08 -7.44
CA GLU A 15 24.63 -0.24 -6.89
C GLU A 15 25.62 -0.45 -8.04
N HIS A 16 26.82 0.11 -7.93
CA HIS A 16 27.89 -0.05 -8.93
C HIS A 16 27.43 0.22 -10.39
N ASN A 17 26.64 1.28 -10.60
CA ASN A 17 26.05 1.63 -11.91
C ASN A 17 25.09 0.59 -12.50
N SER A 18 24.48 -0.25 -11.67
CA SER A 18 23.54 -1.28 -12.09
C SER A 18 22.32 -1.36 -11.16
N LEU A 19 21.19 -1.82 -11.70
CA LEU A 19 20.03 -2.19 -10.88
C LEU A 19 20.24 -3.59 -10.32
N VAL A 20 20.21 -3.70 -8.99
CA VAL A 20 20.35 -4.97 -8.26
C VAL A 20 19.03 -5.28 -7.59
N LEU A 21 18.53 -6.50 -7.79
CA LEU A 21 17.29 -6.97 -7.17
C LEU A 21 17.47 -7.05 -5.65
N LYS A 22 16.67 -6.28 -4.91
CA LYS A 22 16.64 -6.24 -3.44
C LYS A 22 15.50 -7.10 -2.88
N TYR A 23 14.30 -6.97 -3.42
CA TYR A 23 13.13 -7.73 -3.01
C TYR A 23 12.40 -8.33 -4.21
N HIS A 24 11.94 -9.56 -4.03
CA HIS A 24 11.10 -10.31 -4.95
C HIS A 24 9.96 -10.94 -4.16
N TRP A 25 8.74 -10.85 -4.69
CA TRP A 25 7.54 -11.35 -4.02
C TRP A 25 6.96 -12.52 -4.79
N ASP A 26 6.93 -13.69 -4.16
CA ASP A 26 6.37 -14.90 -4.74
C ASP A 26 4.97 -15.17 -4.18
N PHE A 27 3.96 -14.93 -5.01
CA PHE A 27 2.55 -15.25 -4.79
C PHE A 27 2.16 -16.59 -5.44
N GLY A 28 3.12 -17.42 -5.84
CA GLY A 28 2.88 -18.73 -6.44
C GLY A 28 2.06 -18.66 -7.73
N LYS A 29 0.89 -19.31 -7.75
CA LYS A 29 0.01 -19.35 -8.94
C LYS A 29 -0.58 -17.97 -9.28
N GLN A 30 -0.54 -17.04 -8.35
CA GLN A 30 -1.04 -15.68 -8.50
C GLN A 30 0.04 -14.69 -8.97
N ASN A 31 1.27 -15.15 -9.27
CA ASN A 31 2.29 -14.29 -9.84
C ASN A 31 1.86 -13.75 -11.20
N PHE A 32 2.00 -12.44 -11.37
CA PHE A 32 1.70 -11.78 -12.64
C PHE A 32 2.90 -11.85 -13.59
N ASP A 33 2.66 -12.35 -14.80
CA ASP A 33 3.63 -12.36 -15.88
C ASP A 33 3.23 -11.35 -16.96
N ILE A 34 4.07 -10.32 -17.16
CA ILE A 34 3.86 -9.29 -18.17
C ILE A 34 4.23 -9.77 -19.58
N SER A 35 5.04 -10.82 -19.74
CA SER A 35 5.56 -11.24 -21.05
C SER A 35 4.48 -11.64 -22.05
N GLY A 36 3.31 -12.08 -21.56
CA GLY A 36 2.15 -12.41 -22.37
C GLY A 36 1.24 -11.23 -22.73
N LEU A 37 1.50 -10.03 -22.21
CA LEU A 37 0.72 -8.84 -22.55
C LEU A 37 1.15 -8.26 -23.90
N LYS A 38 0.16 -8.00 -24.76
CA LYS A 38 0.34 -7.28 -26.02
C LYS A 38 0.36 -5.78 -25.78
N ASP A 39 0.98 -5.05 -26.70
CA ASP A 39 0.89 -3.59 -26.79
C ASP A 39 -0.48 -3.19 -27.33
N GLU A 40 -1.28 -2.51 -26.52
CA GLU A 40 -2.71 -2.24 -26.76
C GLU A 40 -3.12 -0.88 -26.18
N SER A 41 -4.36 -0.46 -26.46
CA SER A 41 -4.93 0.77 -25.92
C SER A 41 -5.00 0.81 -24.39
N TYR A 42 -5.05 2.02 -23.83
CA TYR A 42 -5.28 2.23 -22.41
C TYR A 42 -6.60 1.60 -21.93
N GLU A 43 -7.67 1.69 -22.73
CA GLU A 43 -8.97 1.09 -22.44
C GLU A 43 -8.89 -0.43 -22.32
N TYR A 44 -8.09 -1.07 -23.18
CA TYR A 44 -7.80 -2.50 -23.08
C TYR A 44 -7.16 -2.83 -21.74
N TYR A 45 -6.12 -2.12 -21.33
CA TYR A 45 -5.43 -2.40 -20.07
C TYR A 45 -6.29 -2.13 -18.83
N ASN A 46 -7.12 -1.07 -18.86
CA ASN A 46 -8.10 -0.82 -17.81
C ASN A 46 -9.10 -1.97 -17.65
N LYS A 47 -9.60 -2.51 -18.76
CA LYS A 47 -10.49 -3.67 -18.75
C LYS A 47 -9.75 -4.93 -18.30
N TYR A 48 -8.53 -5.14 -18.79
CA TYR A 48 -7.70 -6.28 -18.46
C TYR A 48 -7.41 -6.33 -16.95
N ALA A 49 -6.98 -5.21 -16.37
CA ALA A 49 -6.68 -5.07 -14.94
C ALA A 49 -7.87 -5.48 -14.05
N ARG A 50 -9.10 -5.16 -14.47
CA ARG A 50 -10.35 -5.48 -13.73
C ARG A 50 -10.91 -6.88 -14.00
N THR A 51 -10.34 -7.62 -14.97
CA THR A 51 -10.88 -8.91 -15.41
C THR A 51 -9.84 -10.02 -15.32
N VAL A 52 -9.01 -10.18 -16.35
CA VAL A 52 -7.97 -11.22 -16.40
C VAL A 52 -6.86 -10.91 -15.40
N GLY A 53 -6.40 -9.66 -15.38
CA GLY A 53 -5.34 -9.18 -14.48
C GLY A 53 -5.72 -9.29 -13.01
N ALA A 54 -7.00 -9.12 -12.65
CA ALA A 54 -7.48 -9.19 -11.26
C ALA A 54 -7.23 -10.57 -10.60
N LYS A 55 -6.96 -11.62 -11.39
CA LYS A 55 -6.64 -12.97 -10.88
C LYS A 55 -5.21 -13.11 -10.35
N TYR A 56 -4.39 -12.09 -10.54
CA TYR A 56 -2.96 -12.09 -10.19
C TYR A 56 -2.62 -10.90 -9.29
N ALA A 57 -1.58 -11.04 -8.49
CA ALA A 57 -1.02 -9.93 -7.72
C ALA A 57 -0.26 -9.00 -8.68
N ASN A 58 -0.76 -7.78 -8.87
CA ASN A 58 -0.16 -6.79 -9.76
C ASN A 58 -0.43 -5.37 -9.27
N THR A 59 -0.06 -4.36 -10.06
CA THR A 59 -0.30 -2.94 -9.76
C THR A 59 0.16 -2.61 -8.34
N PHE A 60 1.42 -2.90 -8.07
CA PHE A 60 2.09 -2.50 -6.85
C PHE A 60 2.18 -0.98 -6.80
N ILE A 61 1.81 -0.41 -5.66
CA ILE A 61 1.75 1.02 -5.36
C ILE A 61 2.10 1.27 -3.89
N SER A 62 2.27 2.55 -3.52
CA SER A 62 2.45 3.01 -2.13
C SER A 62 3.55 2.24 -1.39
N TYR A 63 4.80 2.62 -1.64
CA TYR A 63 5.98 1.96 -1.10
C TYR A 63 6.61 2.81 0.00
N VAL A 64 6.73 2.23 1.19
CA VAL A 64 7.38 2.89 2.32
C VAL A 64 8.29 1.89 3.01
N GLU A 65 9.47 2.32 3.45
CA GLU A 65 10.44 1.48 4.16
C GLU A 65 11.10 2.28 5.28
N ASN A 66 11.18 1.71 6.49
CA ASN A 66 12.01 2.22 7.60
C ASN A 66 13.09 1.18 7.95
N SER A 67 13.80 1.30 9.07
CA SER A 67 14.86 0.34 9.45
C SER A 67 14.36 -1.10 9.63
N ARG A 68 13.10 -1.32 10.01
CA ARG A 68 12.51 -2.62 10.37
C ARG A 68 11.52 -3.16 9.34
N TYR A 69 10.68 -2.32 8.77
CA TYR A 69 9.57 -2.73 7.91
C TYR A 69 9.74 -2.22 6.49
N TYR A 70 9.39 -3.08 5.53
CA TYR A 70 9.06 -2.68 4.17
C TYR A 70 7.57 -2.89 3.97
N ILE A 71 6.89 -1.91 3.38
CA ILE A 71 5.44 -1.96 3.15
C ILE A 71 5.16 -1.57 1.71
N ALA A 72 4.29 -2.35 1.07
CA ALA A 72 3.76 -2.08 -0.26
C ALA A 72 2.27 -2.39 -0.31
N ARG A 73 1.56 -1.81 -1.28
CA ARG A 73 0.20 -2.22 -1.64
C ARG A 73 0.18 -2.78 -3.04
N PHE A 74 -0.75 -3.69 -3.32
CA PHE A 74 -0.92 -4.29 -4.64
C PHE A 74 -2.38 -4.64 -4.89
N ALA A 75 -2.78 -4.71 -6.15
CA ALA A 75 -4.10 -5.15 -6.55
C ALA A 75 -4.15 -6.68 -6.66
N TYR A 76 -5.21 -7.27 -6.11
CA TYR A 76 -5.56 -8.68 -6.26
C TYR A 76 -7.05 -8.87 -5.97
N ASP A 77 -7.73 -9.65 -6.82
CA ASP A 77 -9.17 -9.90 -6.74
C ASP A 77 -10.01 -8.60 -6.68
N ASN A 78 -9.67 -7.64 -7.55
CA ASN A 78 -10.30 -6.32 -7.63
C ASN A 78 -10.24 -5.49 -6.33
N LYS A 79 -9.31 -5.82 -5.42
CA LYS A 79 -9.09 -5.09 -4.17
C LYS A 79 -7.61 -4.76 -4.01
N PHE A 80 -7.32 -3.72 -3.24
CA PHE A 80 -5.94 -3.42 -2.84
C PHE A 80 -5.60 -4.10 -1.52
N TRP A 81 -4.56 -4.90 -1.53
CA TRP A 81 -3.99 -5.57 -0.38
C TRP A 81 -2.74 -4.83 0.08
N THR A 82 -2.43 -4.92 1.36
CA THR A 82 -1.23 -4.40 1.99
C THR A 82 -0.31 -5.56 2.34
N LEU A 83 0.93 -5.47 1.90
CA LEU A 83 2.04 -6.35 2.24
C LEU A 83 2.93 -5.62 3.24
N ILE A 84 3.16 -6.21 4.41
CA ILE A 84 4.16 -5.76 5.38
C ILE A 84 5.21 -6.85 5.52
N TYR A 85 6.47 -6.51 5.31
CA TYR A 85 7.62 -7.38 5.52
C TYR A 85 8.47 -6.86 6.69
N ASP A 86 8.58 -7.66 7.76
CA ASP A 86 9.49 -7.40 8.87
C ASP A 86 10.88 -7.93 8.53
N LYS A 87 11.81 -7.01 8.30
CA LYS A 87 13.18 -7.31 7.88
C LYS A 87 14.00 -8.02 8.96
N GLN A 88 13.64 -7.86 10.24
CA GLN A 88 14.33 -8.52 11.35
C GLN A 88 13.89 -9.97 11.49
N SER A 89 12.57 -10.19 11.54
CA SER A 89 12.03 -11.55 11.70
C SER A 89 11.95 -12.34 10.39
N LYS A 90 12.11 -11.65 9.25
CA LYS A 90 11.93 -12.16 7.89
C LYS A 90 10.53 -12.74 7.64
N LYS A 91 9.55 -12.26 8.39
CA LYS A 91 8.14 -12.64 8.25
C LYS A 91 7.40 -11.58 7.44
N HIS A 92 6.37 -12.02 6.74
CA HIS A 92 5.47 -11.14 6.03
C HIS A 92 4.04 -11.29 6.55
N MET A 93 3.25 -10.25 6.33
CA MET A 93 1.82 -10.22 6.57
C MET A 93 1.16 -9.61 5.33
N VAL A 94 0.07 -10.22 4.89
CA VAL A 94 -0.75 -9.73 3.76
C VAL A 94 -2.19 -9.64 4.21
N PHE A 95 -2.79 -8.46 4.09
CA PHE A 95 -4.17 -8.21 4.52
C PHE A 95 -4.82 -7.11 3.67
N ASN A 96 -6.15 -7.07 3.63
CA ASN A 96 -6.90 -6.07 2.88
C ASN A 96 -7.38 -4.90 3.75
N THR A 97 -7.83 -5.20 4.96
CA THR A 97 -8.37 -4.25 5.93
C THR A 97 -7.82 -4.58 7.32
N PHE A 98 -7.70 -3.56 8.15
CA PHE A 98 -7.48 -3.73 9.58
C PHE A 98 -8.69 -4.40 10.26
N ILE A 99 -8.49 -4.89 11.49
CA ILE A 99 -9.57 -5.53 12.27
C ILE A 99 -10.67 -4.51 12.63
N GLU A 100 -10.29 -3.24 12.71
CA GLU A 100 -11.11 -2.04 12.89
C GLU A 100 -11.88 -1.64 11.60
N GLY A 101 -11.81 -2.45 10.53
CA GLY A 101 -12.64 -2.30 9.33
C GLY A 101 -12.16 -1.30 8.27
N HIS A 102 -11.11 -0.54 8.54
CA HIS A 102 -10.57 0.45 7.60
C HIS A 102 -9.30 -0.03 6.87
N ARG A 103 -8.89 0.67 5.81
CA ARG A 103 -7.76 0.28 4.95
C ARG A 103 -6.45 0.86 5.46
N CYS A 104 -5.37 0.08 5.35
CA CYS A 104 -4.01 0.59 5.52
C CYS A 104 -3.51 1.21 4.21
N ILE A 105 -3.34 2.54 4.19
CA ILE A 105 -2.81 3.27 3.03
C ILE A 105 -1.57 4.05 3.48
N PRO A 106 -0.35 3.49 3.33
CA PRO A 106 0.84 4.21 3.75
C PRO A 106 1.21 5.29 2.73
N SER A 107 1.29 6.54 3.19
CA SER A 107 1.91 7.64 2.43
C SER A 107 3.39 7.78 2.79
N LEU A 108 3.72 7.67 4.08
CA LEU A 108 5.06 7.82 4.63
C LEU A 108 5.27 6.84 5.79
N ILE A 109 6.53 6.58 6.13
CA ILE A 109 6.91 5.81 7.31
C ILE A 109 8.16 6.44 7.93
N ASP A 110 8.23 6.42 9.25
CA ASP A 110 9.46 6.64 10.00
C ASP A 110 9.63 5.53 11.04
N GLU A 111 10.61 5.65 11.92
CA GLU A 111 10.88 4.64 12.95
C GLU A 111 9.77 4.56 14.02
N SER A 112 8.91 5.57 14.12
CA SER A 112 7.84 5.68 15.12
C SER A 112 6.47 5.26 14.60
N GLY A 113 6.25 5.25 13.28
CA GLY A 113 4.96 4.85 12.72
C GLY A 113 4.82 4.99 11.22
N ILE A 114 3.63 4.60 10.74
CA ILE A 114 3.15 4.79 9.38
C ILE A 114 2.23 6.01 9.37
N TYR A 115 2.36 6.85 8.37
CA TYR A 115 1.52 8.03 8.20
C TYR A 115 0.70 7.90 6.93
N TYR A 116 -0.57 8.27 7.05
CA TYR A 116 -1.46 8.48 5.91
C TYR A 116 -1.89 9.94 5.88
N ILE A 117 -1.83 10.54 4.70
CA ILE A 117 -2.32 11.89 4.45
C ILE A 117 -3.69 11.75 3.78
N VAL A 118 -4.73 12.18 4.49
CA VAL A 118 -6.10 12.25 3.99
C VAL A 118 -6.25 13.59 3.29
N ASP A 119 -6.24 13.58 1.95
CA ASP A 119 -6.27 14.80 1.14
C ASP A 119 -7.57 15.61 1.32
N MET A 120 -8.67 14.91 1.61
CA MET A 120 -10.02 15.49 1.75
C MET A 120 -10.67 15.01 3.05
N PRO A 121 -11.06 15.91 3.97
CA PRO A 121 -11.70 15.53 5.22
C PRO A 121 -12.89 14.56 5.08
N GLN A 122 -13.66 14.68 3.99
CA GLN A 122 -14.81 13.80 3.71
C GLN A 122 -14.43 12.33 3.48
N GLN A 123 -13.15 12.03 3.30
CA GLN A 123 -12.64 10.66 3.09
C GLN A 123 -12.18 9.99 4.38
N LEU A 124 -12.27 10.67 5.53
CA LEU A 124 -11.75 10.17 6.80
C LEU A 124 -12.35 8.80 7.18
N ASP A 125 -13.65 8.62 6.98
CA ASP A 125 -14.37 7.36 7.28
C ASP A 125 -13.90 6.16 6.43
N LEU A 126 -13.18 6.39 5.32
CA LEU A 126 -12.63 5.30 4.49
C LEU A 126 -11.38 4.67 5.10
N VAL A 127 -10.72 5.39 6.01
CA VAL A 127 -9.39 5.08 6.52
C VAL A 127 -9.28 5.16 8.03
N LEU A 128 -10.35 5.54 8.73
CA LEU A 128 -10.38 5.66 10.17
C LEU A 128 -11.75 5.24 10.69
N ASN A 129 -11.79 4.46 11.77
CA ASN A 129 -13.01 4.24 12.52
C ASN A 129 -12.95 5.13 13.77
N VAL A 130 -13.75 6.19 13.81
CA VAL A 130 -13.74 7.18 14.91
C VAL A 130 -14.07 6.52 16.25
N GLU A 131 -14.91 5.49 16.26
CA GLU A 131 -15.30 4.79 17.50
C GLU A 131 -14.13 4.10 18.20
N ASP A 132 -13.09 3.71 17.46
CA ASP A 132 -11.91 3.02 17.98
C ASP A 132 -10.84 3.98 18.53
N LEU A 133 -11.05 5.29 18.38
CA LEU A 133 -10.13 6.33 18.85
C LEU A 133 -10.27 6.60 20.36
N ASP A 134 -9.20 7.13 20.96
CA ASP A 134 -9.27 7.71 22.29
C ASP A 134 -10.06 9.04 22.30
N ASP A 135 -10.45 9.49 23.49
CA ASP A 135 -11.27 10.69 23.66
C ASP A 135 -10.63 11.96 23.08
N THR A 136 -9.29 12.03 23.03
CA THR A 136 -8.58 13.20 22.48
C THR A 136 -8.73 13.22 20.96
N ASN A 137 -8.47 12.09 20.31
CA ASN A 137 -8.57 11.96 18.86
C ASN A 137 -10.01 12.01 18.37
N LYS A 138 -10.99 11.51 19.15
CA LYS A 138 -12.43 11.71 18.88
C LYS A 138 -12.79 13.19 18.87
N ALA A 139 -12.41 13.93 19.91
CA ALA A 139 -12.68 15.36 19.99
C ALA A 139 -12.01 16.15 18.84
N ILE A 140 -10.84 15.72 18.36
CA ILE A 140 -10.24 16.30 17.14
C ILE A 140 -11.14 16.03 15.93
N CYS A 141 -11.56 14.78 15.70
CA CYS A 141 -12.41 14.41 14.56
C CYS A 141 -13.74 15.17 14.55
N ASP A 142 -14.39 15.35 15.70
CA ASP A 142 -15.68 16.05 15.82
C ASP A 142 -15.62 17.53 15.41
N ASN A 143 -14.42 18.12 15.38
CA ASN A 143 -14.21 19.53 15.02
C ASN A 143 -13.69 19.73 13.59
N ILE A 144 -13.46 18.66 12.84
CA ILE A 144 -12.99 18.72 11.45
C ILE A 144 -14.14 19.16 10.54
N LYS A 145 -13.83 20.09 9.64
CA LYS A 145 -14.75 20.60 8.62
C LYS A 145 -14.33 20.15 7.23
N ASP A 146 -15.30 20.17 6.32
CA ASP A 146 -15.15 19.80 4.92
C ASP A 146 -14.11 20.64 4.15
N ASP A 147 -13.87 21.88 4.59
CA ASP A 147 -12.93 22.83 4.00
C ASP A 147 -11.60 22.94 4.76
N ASP A 148 -11.39 22.11 5.78
CA ASP A 148 -10.12 22.06 6.50
C ASP A 148 -8.98 21.48 5.63
N ASN A 149 -7.75 21.74 6.09
CA ASN A 149 -6.55 21.18 5.48
C ASN A 149 -6.52 19.65 5.53
N PRO A 150 -5.66 19.01 4.71
CA PRO A 150 -5.43 17.57 4.79
C PRO A 150 -5.10 17.08 6.21
N ILE A 151 -5.64 15.92 6.55
CA ILE A 151 -5.51 15.32 7.89
C ILE A 151 -4.39 14.29 7.86
N ILE A 152 -3.57 14.25 8.89
CA ILE A 152 -2.51 13.25 9.04
C ILE A 152 -2.94 12.22 10.08
N ILE A 153 -3.05 10.96 9.66
CA ILE A 153 -3.26 9.82 10.57
C ILE A 153 -1.92 9.14 10.78
N LYS A 154 -1.57 8.88 12.05
CA LYS A 154 -0.38 8.12 12.43
C LYS A 154 -0.75 6.78 13.07
N TYR A 155 -0.31 5.69 12.45
CA TYR A 155 -0.37 4.34 13.01
C TYR A 155 0.96 4.01 13.68
N VAL A 156 0.92 3.67 14.97
CA VAL A 156 2.12 3.34 15.76
C VAL A 156 2.33 1.82 15.81
N PHE A 157 3.57 1.38 15.66
CA PHE A 157 3.93 -0.04 15.80
C PHE A 157 3.75 -0.50 17.25
N LYS A 158 3.12 -1.66 17.47
CA LYS A 158 3.01 -2.33 18.78
C LYS A 158 4.05 -3.42 18.94
#